data_AF-A0A553BZ04-F1
#
_entry.id   AF-A0A553BZ04-F1
#
_cell.length_a   1.000
_cell.length_b   1.000
_cell.length_c   1.000
_cell.angle_alpha   90.00
_cell.angle_beta   90.00
_cell.angle_gamma   90.00
#
_symmetry.space_group_name_H-M   'P 1'
#
loop_
_entity.id
_entity.type
_entity.pdbx_description
1 polymer ?
#
loop_
_entity_poly.entity_id
_entity_poly.type
_entity_poly.pdbx_seq_one_letter_code
_entity_poly.pdbx_strand_id
1 'polypeptide(L)' 'MNAIRQFVEVKNHTFTIVLPDDFDASSVEVIILPKQQNKIELSDETKIVLDSRLNDYMQNPDEVKDFDLLLDELEQKL' A
#
# COMPACT_ATOMS: atom_id res chain seq x y z
N MET A 1 19.00 -1.31 9.94
CA MET A 1 19.12 -0.32 8.86
C MET A 1 17.71 0.18 8.55
N ASN A 2 17.43 1.45 8.84
CA ASN A 2 16.14 2.07 8.53
C ASN A 2 16.26 2.73 7.15
N ALA A 3 15.64 2.15 6.14
CA ALA A 3 15.62 2.73 4.79
C ALA A 3 14.38 3.62 4.63
N ILE A 4 14.57 4.84 4.14
CA ILE A 4 13.47 5.77 3.86
C ILE A 4 13.10 5.62 2.37
N ARG A 5 11.88 5.16 2.09
CA ARG A 5 11.33 5.14 0.72
C ARG A 5 10.29 6.25 0.58
N GLN A 6 10.60 7.25 -0.25
CA GLN A 6 9.69 8.37 -0.51
C GLN A 6 9.36 8.47 -2.00
N PHE A 7 8.11 8.78 -2.32
CA PHE A 7 7.69 9.13 -3.68
C PHE A 7 7.61 10.65 -3.78
N VAL A 8 8.53 11.26 -4.53
CA VAL A 8 8.62 12.71 -4.68
C VAL A 8 8.27 13.09 -6.11
N GLU A 9 7.45 14.11 -6.30
CA GLU A 9 7.19 14.67 -7.62
C GLU A 9 8.40 15.47 -8.11
N VAL A 10 8.76 15.26 -9.37
CA VAL A 10 9.83 16.00 -10.02
C VAL A 10 9.25 17.24 -10.70
N LYS A 11 9.74 18.44 -10.34
CA LYS A 11 9.34 19.71 -10.96
C LYS A 11 10.58 20.38 -11.55
N ASN A 12 10.54 20.72 -12.85
CA ASN A 12 11.68 21.31 -13.57
C ASN A 12 12.99 20.52 -13.36
N HIS A 13 12.94 19.19 -13.46
CA HIS A 13 14.09 18.29 -13.24
C HIS A 13 14.73 18.41 -11.85
N THR A 14 14.00 18.96 -10.88
CA THR A 14 14.46 19.16 -9.50
C THR A 14 13.49 18.50 -8.53
N PHE A 15 14.01 17.98 -7.42
CA PHE A 15 13.24 17.50 -6.28
C PHE A 15 14.00 17.79 -4.98
N THR A 16 13.29 17.78 -3.85
CA THR A 16 13.87 18.01 -2.53
C THR A 16 13.49 16.86 -1.60
N ILE A 17 14.49 16.29 -0.92
CA ILE A 17 14.30 15.32 0.15
C ILE A 17 14.58 16.02 1.47
N VAL A 18 13.64 15.98 2.41
CA VAL A 18 13.83 16.46 3.77
C VAL A 18 13.94 15.23 4.67
N LEU A 19 15.07 15.10 5.37
CA LEU A 19 15.29 14.00 6.30
C LEU A 19 14.58 14.30 7.64
N PRO A 20 14.08 13.27 8.36
CA PRO A 20 13.55 13.43 9.70
C PRO A 20 14.57 14.00 10.69
N ASP A 21 14.09 14.70 11.72
CA ASP A 21 14.93 15.32 12.76
C ASP A 21 15.76 14.30 13.56
N ASP A 22 15.30 13.04 13.64
CA ASP A 22 15.95 11.93 14.33
C ASP A 22 16.86 11.09 13.40
N PHE A 23 17.08 11.52 12.15
CA PHE A 23 18.00 10.86 11.23
C PHE A 23 19.45 11.27 11.50
N ASP A 24 20.21 10.40 12.16
CA ASP A 24 21.54 10.69 12.71
C ASP A 24 22.73 10.16 11.88
N ALA A 25 22.49 9.63 10.68
CA ALA A 25 23.54 9.07 9.84
C ALA A 25 24.41 10.16 9.19
N SER A 26 25.73 9.95 9.17
CA SER A 26 26.71 10.90 8.61
C SER A 26 26.72 10.95 7.07
N SER A 27 26.12 9.98 6.39
CA SER A 27 26.09 9.89 4.93
C SER A 27 24.88 9.11 4.43
N VAL A 28 24.37 9.46 3.26
CA VAL A 28 23.24 8.78 2.61
C VAL A 28 23.59 8.37 1.18
N GLU A 29 23.05 7.24 0.75
CA GLU A 29 23.07 6.81 -0.65
C GLU A 29 21.68 7.01 -1.24
N VAL A 30 21.60 7.59 -2.45
CA VAL A 30 20.33 7.91 -3.12
C VAL A 30 20.25 7.17 -4.46
N ILE A 31 19.18 6.39 -4.64
CA ILE A 31 18.86 5.71 -5.91
C ILE A 31 17.64 6.39 -6.53
N ILE A 32 17.79 6.94 -7.74
CA ILE A 32 16.71 7.61 -8.48
C ILE A 32 16.24 6.67 -9.59
N LEU A 33 14.97 6.29 -9.53
CA LEU A 33 14.32 5.51 -10.57
C LEU A 33 13.13 6.31 -11.11
N PRO A 34 12.90 6.34 -12.44
CA PRO A 34 11.67 6.90 -12.95
C PRO A 34 10.50 6.15 -12.33
N LYS A 35 9.50 6.91 -11.85
CA LYS A 35 8.26 6.28 -11.37
C LYS A 35 7.63 5.58 -12.56
N GLN A 36 7.74 4.25 -12.60
CA GLN A 36 6.94 3.46 -13.51
C GLN A 36 5.49 3.68 -13.08
N GLN A 37 4.71 4.41 -13.90
CA GLN A 37 3.26 4.29 -13.91
C GLN A 37 2.89 2.91 -14.46
N ASN A 38 3.47 1.85 -13.90
CA ASN A 38 2.79 0.59 -13.95
C ASN A 38 1.55 0.88 -13.13
N LYS A 39 0.41 1.07 -13.82
CA LYS A 39 -0.85 0.64 -13.23
C LYS A 39 -0.50 -0.68 -12.54
N ILE A 40 -0.80 -0.79 -11.25
CA ILE A 40 -0.79 -2.10 -10.62
C ILE A 40 -1.89 -2.85 -11.37
N GLU A 41 -1.53 -3.45 -12.50
CA GLU A 41 -2.40 -4.27 -13.30
C GLU A 41 -2.39 -5.59 -12.56
N LEU A 42 -3.47 -5.83 -11.83
CA LEU A 42 -3.74 -7.13 -11.25
C LEU A 42 -3.60 -8.17 -12.37
N SER A 43 -2.99 -9.31 -12.07
CA SER A 43 -2.99 -10.42 -13.01
C SER A 43 -4.43 -10.81 -13.34
N ASP A 44 -4.68 -11.37 -14.52
CA ASP A 44 -6.03 -11.77 -14.89
C ASP A 44 -6.59 -12.84 -13.95
N GLU A 45 -5.73 -13.71 -13.41
CA GLU A 45 -6.09 -14.65 -12.33
C GLU A 45 -6.58 -13.91 -11.08
N THR A 46 -5.90 -12.84 -10.67
CA THR A 46 -6.30 -12.05 -9.50
C THR A 46 -7.64 -11.35 -9.75
N LYS A 47 -7.86 -10.83 -10.97
CA LYS A 47 -9.14 -10.22 -11.36
C LYS A 47 -10.29 -11.23 -11.29
N ILE A 48 -10.09 -12.44 -11.84
CA ILE A 48 -11.10 -13.51 -11.82
C ILE A 48 -11.49 -13.88 -10.39
N VAL A 49 -10.50 -14.02 -9.49
CA VAL A 49 -10.78 -14.33 -8.08
C VAL A 49 -11.58 -13.21 -7.41
N LEU A 50 -11.25 -11.95 -7.68
CA LEU A 50 -11.98 -10.80 -7.15
C LEU A 50 -13.42 -10.76 -7.67
N ASP A 51 -13.62 -10.97 -8.97
CA ASP A 51 -14.95 -10.99 -9.58
C ASP A 51 -15.82 -12.11 -9.01
N SER A 52 -15.26 -13.30 -8.79
CA SER A 52 -15.97 -14.42 -8.15
C SER A 52 -16.40 -14.05 -6.73
N ARG A 53 -15.47 -13.56 -5.91
CA ARG A 53 -15.77 -13.18 -4.51
C ARG A 53 -16.81 -12.08 -4.42
N LEU A 54 -16.74 -11.10 -5.32
CA LEU A 54 -17.72 -10.02 -5.38
C LEU A 54 -19.10 -10.56 -5.74
N ASN A 55 -19.19 -11.44 -6.73
CA ASN A 55 -20.45 -12.05 -7.11
C ASN A 55 -21.05 -12.90 -5.97
N ASP A 56 -20.22 -13.69 -5.29
CA ASP A 56 -20.65 -14.50 -4.15
C ASP A 56 -21.20 -13.63 -3.01
N TYR A 57 -20.53 -12.52 -2.70
CA TYR A 57 -21.01 -11.52 -1.74
C TYR A 57 -22.32 -10.87 -2.19
N MET A 58 -22.44 -10.49 -3.46
CA MET A 58 -23.68 -9.88 -3.98
C MET A 58 -24.89 -10.81 -3.87
N GLN A 59 -24.68 -12.13 -3.95
CA GLN A 59 -25.74 -13.11 -3.75
C GLN A 59 -26.01 -13.40 -2.26
N ASN A 60 -25.00 -13.27 -1.39
CA ASN A 60 -25.08 -13.58 0.04
C ASN A 60 -24.52 -12.44 0.90
N PRO A 61 -25.11 -11.23 0.85
CA PRO A 61 -24.54 -10.05 1.52
C PRO A 61 -24.55 -10.18 3.05
N ASP A 62 -25.38 -11.10 3.57
CA ASP A 62 -25.56 -11.35 4.98
C ASP A 62 -24.40 -12.15 5.60
N GLU A 63 -23.59 -12.85 4.80
CA GLU A 63 -22.47 -13.69 5.28
C GLU A 63 -21.30 -12.89 5.87
N VAL A 64 -21.20 -11.60 5.57
CA VAL A 64 -20.12 -10.71 6.06
C VAL A 64 -20.63 -9.60 6.98
N LYS A 65 -21.89 -9.70 7.44
CA LYS A 65 -22.46 -8.72 8.40
C LYS A 65 -21.69 -8.64 9.71
N ASP A 66 -21.06 -9.73 10.11
CA ASP A 66 -20.34 -9.83 11.38
C ASP A 66 -18.85 -9.48 11.25
N PHE A 67 -18.44 -8.86 10.14
CA PHE A 67 -17.05 -8.46 9.93
C PHE A 67 -16.58 -7.43 10.98
N ASP A 68 -17.48 -6.53 11.41
CA ASP A 68 -17.19 -5.57 12.47
C ASP A 68 -16.87 -6.28 13.81
N LEU A 69 -17.62 -7.33 14.13
CA LEU A 69 -17.37 -8.16 15.33
C LEU A 69 -16.01 -8.87 15.26
N LEU A 70 -15.62 -9.37 14.07
CA LEU A 70 -14.30 -9.97 13.87
C LEU A 70 -13.17 -8.97 14.11
N LEU A 71 -13.32 -7.72 13.66
CA LEU A 71 -12.32 -6.67 13.87
C LEU A 71 -12.18 -6.33 15.35
N ASP A 72 -13.30 -6.17 16.06
CA ASP A 72 -13.31 -5.92 17.51
C ASP A 72 -12.64 -7.08 18.28
N GLU A 73 -12.88 -8.34 17.88
CA GLU A 73 -12.24 -9.50 18.49
C GLU A 73 -10.71 -9.55 18.27
N LEU A 74 -10.25 -9.11 17.10
CA LEU A 74 -8.82 -9.07 16.78
C LEU A 74 -8.11 -7.96 17.55
N GLU A 75 -8.76 -6.80 17.71
CA GLU A 75 -8.23 -5.68 18.49
C GLU A 75 -8.13 -6.05 19.99
N GLN A 76 -9.10 -6.77 20.54
CA GLN A 76 -9.04 -7.25 21.93
C GLN A 76 -7.95 -8.31 22.18
N LYS A 77 -7.47 -8.98 21.13
CA LYS A 77 -6.42 -10.02 21.22
C LYS A 77 -5.00 -9.46 21.07
N LEU A 78 -4.85 -8.17 20.74
CA LEU A 78 -3.58 -7.45 20.64
C LEU A 78 -3.20 -6.80 21.99
#